data_AF-A0A1S8WUT0-F1
#
_entry.id   AF-A0A1S8WUT0-F1
#
_cell.length_a   1.000
_cell.length_b   1.000
_cell.length_c   1.000
_cell.angle_alpha   90.00
_cell.angle_beta   90.00
_cell.angle_gamma   90.00
#
_symmetry.space_group_name_H-M   'P 1'
#
loop_
_entity.id
_entity.type
_entity.pdbx_description
1 polymer ?
#
loop_
_entity_poly.entity_id
_entity_poly.type
_entity_poly.pdbx_seq_one_letter_code
_entity_poly.pdbx_strand_id
1 'polypeptide(L)'
;MPHHGINKLRSHSAEYWANGLLSSCTFTRDYPQETHLQINLKVKVDTTKLPKDAPDDSSYDFLMWYLNRLINGGKTRCMTTCGEGQKEDIYEFILVAPYTEDFCEKYTNKTFHNDKLTVTSCELLKKSENTVGGTILGKYLLVTIQTWAKSQETAHVDLRTTFLQEQNGPEDGCKFNGYWAPVQLVF
;
A
#
# COMPACT_ATOMS: atom_id res chain seq x y z
N MET A 1 1.33 -22.85 -2.35
CA MET A 1 1.73 -21.45 -2.09
C MET A 1 0.59 -20.56 -1.56
N PRO A 2 -0.65 -20.56 -2.09
CA PRO A 2 -1.71 -19.64 -1.64
C PRO A 2 -2.07 -19.78 -0.15
N HIS A 3 -2.17 -21.02 0.35
CA HIS A 3 -2.45 -21.30 1.76
C HIS A 3 -1.36 -20.79 2.72
N HIS A 4 -0.11 -20.68 2.26
CA HIS A 4 0.99 -20.19 3.09
C HIS A 4 0.90 -18.68 3.34
N GLY A 5 0.54 -17.90 2.31
CA GLY A 5 0.32 -16.45 2.44
C GLY A 5 -0.82 -16.12 3.41
N ILE A 6 -1.95 -16.83 3.30
CA ILE A 6 -3.12 -16.65 4.18
C ILE A 6 -2.76 -16.98 5.64
N ASN A 7 -2.09 -18.11 5.88
CA ASN A 7 -1.71 -18.52 7.23
C ASN A 7 -0.73 -17.51 7.87
N LYS A 8 0.21 -16.98 7.08
CA LYS A 8 1.15 -15.95 7.54
C LYS A 8 0.44 -14.65 7.89
N LEU A 9 -0.53 -14.23 7.08
CA LEU A 9 -1.32 -13.03 7.35
C LEU A 9 -2.17 -13.20 8.62
N ARG A 10 -2.80 -14.36 8.80
CA ARG A 10 -3.57 -14.70 10.02
C ARG A 10 -2.72 -14.70 11.29
N SER A 11 -1.49 -15.22 11.23
CA SER A 11 -0.62 -15.26 12.41
C SER A 11 -0.08 -13.89 12.82
N HIS A 12 -0.01 -12.94 11.88
CA HIS A 12 0.48 -11.59 12.15
C HIS A 12 -0.55 -10.74 12.89
N SER A 13 -1.82 -10.87 12.53
CA SER A 13 -2.93 -10.07 13.04
C SER A 13 -3.92 -10.92 13.83
N ALA A 14 -3.44 -11.95 14.53
CA ALA A 14 -4.28 -13.01 15.12
C ALA A 14 -5.41 -12.48 16.01
N GLU A 15 -5.16 -11.40 16.76
CA GLU A 15 -6.18 -10.72 17.57
C GLU A 15 -7.37 -10.22 16.74
N TYR A 16 -7.12 -9.66 15.56
CA TYR A 16 -8.15 -9.11 14.67
C TYR A 16 -8.90 -10.19 13.91
N TRP A 17 -8.28 -11.36 13.69
CA TRP A 17 -9.00 -12.54 13.19
C TRP A 17 -9.87 -13.18 14.28
N ALA A 18 -9.37 -13.24 15.51
CA ALA A 18 -10.08 -13.85 16.63
C ALA A 18 -11.30 -13.02 17.08
N ASN A 19 -11.18 -11.69 17.10
CA ASN A 19 -12.30 -10.80 17.44
C ASN A 19 -13.29 -10.60 16.26
N GLY A 20 -12.96 -11.11 15.08
CA GLY A 20 -13.77 -11.07 13.88
C GLY A 20 -13.81 -9.72 13.18
N LEU A 21 -12.86 -8.81 13.44
CA LEU A 21 -12.62 -7.63 12.61
C LEU A 21 -12.21 -8.06 11.20
N LEU A 22 -11.29 -9.03 11.10
CA LEU A 22 -10.86 -9.63 9.84
C LEU A 22 -11.52 -11.00 9.68
N SER A 23 -12.11 -11.23 8.51
CA SER A 23 -12.72 -12.51 8.15
C SER A 23 -12.50 -12.78 6.66
N SER A 24 -12.76 -14.02 6.23
CA SER A 24 -12.73 -14.44 4.81
C SER A 24 -11.51 -13.94 4.02
N CYS A 25 -10.45 -14.74 3.94
CA CYS A 25 -9.28 -14.44 3.13
C CYS A 25 -9.22 -15.35 1.90
N THR A 26 -9.30 -14.79 0.70
CA THR A 26 -9.23 -15.55 -0.56
C THR A 26 -8.17 -14.99 -1.50
N PHE A 27 -7.58 -15.89 -2.28
CA PHE A 27 -6.62 -15.53 -3.34
C PHE A 27 -7.37 -15.00 -4.57
N THR A 28 -6.90 -13.91 -5.18
CA THR A 28 -7.44 -13.43 -6.46
C THR A 28 -6.42 -13.62 -7.58
N ARG A 29 -6.90 -14.04 -8.77
CA ARG A 29 -6.09 -14.32 -9.97
C ARG A 29 -6.10 -13.16 -10.97
N ASP A 30 -6.41 -11.95 -10.51
CA ASP A 30 -6.80 -10.84 -11.40
C ASP A 30 -5.65 -10.28 -12.26
N TYR A 31 -4.44 -10.86 -12.19
CA TYR A 31 -3.34 -10.57 -13.10
C TYR A 31 -2.62 -11.86 -13.52
N PRO A 32 -2.15 -12.02 -14.76
CA PRO A 32 -1.20 -13.07 -15.10
C PRO A 32 0.03 -12.89 -14.20
N GLN A 33 0.12 -13.70 -13.15
CA GLN A 33 1.25 -13.70 -12.24
C GLN A 33 2.45 -14.25 -12.99
N GLU A 34 3.16 -13.39 -13.72
CA GLU A 34 4.40 -13.79 -14.38
C GLU A 34 5.51 -14.08 -13.35
N THR A 35 5.36 -13.63 -12.10
CA THR A 35 6.28 -13.98 -11.01
C THR A 35 5.55 -14.47 -9.75
N HIS A 36 6.06 -15.54 -9.14
CA HIS A 36 5.60 -16.10 -7.86
C HIS A 36 5.83 -15.18 -6.65
N LEU A 37 6.33 -13.96 -6.86
CA LEU A 37 6.78 -13.04 -5.81
C LEU A 37 5.64 -12.25 -5.17
N GLN A 38 4.45 -12.22 -5.79
CA GLN A 38 3.33 -11.41 -5.30
C GLN A 38 2.04 -12.20 -5.24
N ILE A 39 1.27 -11.98 -4.18
CA ILE A 39 0.01 -12.69 -3.92
C ILE A 39 -1.04 -11.64 -3.56
N ASN A 40 -2.08 -11.55 -4.40
CA ASN A 40 -3.23 -10.71 -4.12
C ASN A 40 -4.23 -11.48 -3.26
N LEU A 41 -4.66 -10.84 -2.18
CA LEU A 41 -5.60 -11.41 -1.22
C LEU A 41 -6.78 -10.46 -1.04
N LYS A 42 -7.99 -11.01 -1.07
CA LYS A 42 -9.20 -10.30 -0.66
C LYS A 42 -9.53 -10.69 0.78
N VAL A 43 -9.64 -9.69 1.64
CA VAL A 43 -9.98 -9.85 3.07
C VAL A 43 -11.28 -9.09 3.34
N LYS A 44 -12.21 -9.71 4.07
CA LYS A 44 -13.42 -9.02 4.54
C LYS A 44 -13.13 -8.33 5.87
N VAL A 45 -13.52 -7.06 5.96
CA VAL A 45 -13.38 -6.22 7.15
C VAL A 45 -14.76 -5.89 7.70
N ASP A 46 -14.95 -6.08 9.01
CA ASP A 46 -16.13 -5.61 9.74
C ASP A 46 -15.85 -4.22 10.32
N THR A 47 -16.32 -3.17 9.63
CA THR A 47 -16.03 -1.78 10.02
C THR A 47 -16.61 -1.40 11.38
N THR A 48 -17.64 -2.11 11.86
CA THR A 48 -18.23 -1.87 13.19
C THR A 48 -17.30 -2.26 14.34
N LYS A 49 -16.26 -3.06 14.05
CA LYS A 49 -15.25 -3.53 15.01
C LYS A 49 -13.92 -2.81 14.88
N LEU A 50 -13.85 -1.76 14.05
CA LEU A 50 -12.64 -0.95 13.95
C LEU A 50 -12.32 -0.32 15.31
N PRO A 51 -11.03 -0.24 15.70
CA PRO A 51 -10.65 0.49 16.88
C PRO A 51 -11.01 1.98 16.76
N LYS A 52 -11.15 2.67 17.90
CA LYS A 52 -11.69 4.04 17.96
C LYS A 52 -10.82 5.10 17.27
N ASP A 53 -9.55 4.79 17.04
CA ASP A 53 -8.58 5.65 16.34
C ASP A 53 -8.50 5.38 14.83
N ALA A 54 -9.38 4.52 14.31
CA ALA A 54 -9.57 4.34 12.88
C ALA A 54 -10.15 5.64 12.26
N PRO A 55 -9.87 5.91 10.98
CA PRO A 55 -10.49 7.05 10.30
C PRO A 55 -11.99 6.81 10.16
N ASP A 56 -12.75 7.88 10.02
CA ASP A 56 -14.13 7.75 9.57
C ASP A 56 -14.19 7.19 8.14
N ASP A 57 -15.36 6.67 7.75
CA ASP A 57 -15.58 6.02 6.46
C ASP A 57 -15.43 7.00 5.26
N SER A 58 -15.17 8.29 5.49
CA SER A 58 -15.08 9.31 4.44
C SER A 58 -13.76 9.30 3.66
N SER A 59 -12.76 8.56 4.12
CA SER A 59 -11.44 8.54 3.47
C SER A 59 -10.92 7.12 3.27
N TYR A 60 -11.33 6.51 2.15
CA TYR A 60 -10.90 5.18 1.70
C TYR A 60 -9.39 4.97 1.83
N ASP A 61 -8.59 5.92 1.31
CA ASP A 61 -7.13 5.87 1.34
C ASP A 61 -6.54 5.72 2.76
N PHE A 62 -7.08 6.50 3.70
CA PHE A 62 -6.63 6.50 5.09
C PHE A 62 -7.09 5.23 5.81
N LEU A 63 -8.29 4.74 5.49
CA LEU A 63 -8.78 3.45 5.98
C LEU A 63 -7.90 2.31 5.48
N MET A 64 -7.51 2.31 4.20
CA MET A 64 -6.61 1.29 3.63
C MET A 64 -5.23 1.31 4.28
N TRP A 65 -4.67 2.50 4.53
CA TRP A 65 -3.43 2.63 5.29
C TRP A 65 -3.56 2.04 6.70
N TYR A 66 -4.64 2.36 7.40
CA TYR A 66 -4.89 1.92 8.76
C TYR A 66 -5.06 0.38 8.81
N LEU A 67 -5.84 -0.17 7.88
CA LEU A 67 -6.02 -1.62 7.75
C LEU A 67 -4.73 -2.33 7.39
N ASN A 68 -3.87 -1.75 6.55
CA ASN A 68 -2.56 -2.33 6.24
C ASN A 68 -1.72 -2.51 7.52
N ARG A 69 -1.74 -1.53 8.43
CA ARG A 69 -1.08 -1.63 9.74
C ARG A 69 -1.67 -2.73 10.62
N LEU A 70 -3.00 -2.81 10.70
CA LEU A 70 -3.68 -3.85 11.47
C LEU A 70 -3.38 -5.25 10.94
N ILE A 71 -3.41 -5.44 9.63
CA ILE A 71 -3.12 -6.71 8.95
C ILE A 71 -1.67 -7.16 9.23
N ASN A 72 -0.73 -6.23 9.27
CA ASN A 72 0.66 -6.51 9.64
C ASN A 72 0.87 -6.66 11.15
N GLY A 73 -0.15 -6.43 11.97
CA GLY A 73 -0.13 -6.64 13.41
C GLY A 73 0.88 -5.77 14.15
N GLY A 74 1.13 -4.54 13.64
CA GLY A 74 2.09 -3.62 14.27
C GLY A 74 3.56 -4.09 14.24
N LYS A 75 3.90 -5.09 13.43
CA LYS A 75 5.28 -5.58 13.30
C LYS A 75 6.20 -4.54 12.64
N THR A 76 7.50 -4.66 12.91
CA THR A 76 8.57 -3.78 12.42
C THR A 76 8.77 -3.81 10.91
N ARG A 77 8.42 -4.90 10.23
CA ARG A 77 8.52 -4.99 8.76
C ARG A 77 7.15 -5.01 8.11
N CYS A 78 6.90 -4.06 7.21
CA CYS A 78 5.71 -4.06 6.37
C CYS A 78 5.81 -5.12 5.26
N MET A 79 4.87 -6.07 5.22
CA MET A 79 4.87 -7.14 4.23
C MET A 79 3.75 -7.03 3.19
N THR A 80 2.81 -6.12 3.40
CA THR A 80 1.66 -5.93 2.51
C THR A 80 1.47 -4.47 2.17
N THR A 81 0.73 -4.23 1.10
CA THR A 81 0.05 -2.97 0.83
C THR A 81 -1.45 -3.27 0.76
N CYS A 82 -2.30 -2.28 0.98
CA CYS A 82 -3.75 -2.40 0.92
C CYS A 82 -4.38 -1.30 0.08
N GLY A 83 -5.51 -1.61 -0.53
CA GLY A 83 -6.29 -0.69 -1.35
C GLY A 83 -6.20 -0.97 -2.83
N GLU A 84 -7.11 -0.35 -3.55
CA GLU A 84 -7.21 -0.39 -5.02
C GLU A 84 -7.39 1.03 -5.55
N GLY A 85 -7.00 1.26 -6.81
CA GLY A 85 -7.18 2.54 -7.49
C GLY A 85 -8.65 3.00 -7.44
N GLN A 86 -8.91 4.20 -6.92
CA GLN A 86 -10.24 4.79 -6.92
C GLN A 86 -10.52 5.47 -8.26
N LYS A 87 -11.79 5.72 -8.58
CA LYS A 87 -12.17 6.32 -9.88
C LYS A 87 -11.65 7.75 -10.05
N GLU A 88 -11.48 8.45 -8.94
CA GLU A 88 -10.99 9.84 -8.92
C GLU A 88 -9.47 9.92 -9.05
N ASP A 89 -8.78 8.79 -8.89
CA ASP A 89 -7.32 8.74 -8.97
C ASP A 89 -6.90 8.69 -10.46
N ILE A 90 -6.14 9.70 -10.89
CA ILE A 90 -5.58 9.82 -12.25
C ILE A 90 -4.43 8.79 -12.39
N TYR A 91 -4.11 8.35 -13.62
CA TYR A 91 -3.13 7.30 -14.03
C TYR A 91 -1.70 7.36 -13.42
N GLU A 92 -1.59 7.45 -12.11
CA GLU A 92 -0.39 7.78 -11.35
C GLU A 92 -0.37 7.03 -10.02
N PHE A 93 0.71 7.18 -9.26
CA PHE A 93 0.84 6.49 -7.99
C PHE A 93 0.23 7.27 -6.83
N ILE A 94 -0.64 6.63 -6.06
CA ILE A 94 -1.18 7.17 -4.81
C ILE A 94 -0.37 6.62 -3.63
N LEU A 95 0.19 7.53 -2.86
CA LEU A 95 0.93 7.25 -1.63
C LEU A 95 0.22 7.84 -0.43
N VAL A 96 0.00 7.04 0.60
CA VAL A 96 -0.52 7.45 1.90
C VAL A 96 0.58 7.29 2.94
N ALA A 97 0.93 8.39 3.60
CA ALA A 97 2.05 8.46 4.52
C ALA A 97 1.81 9.48 5.64
N PRO A 98 2.61 9.47 6.72
CA PRO A 98 2.60 10.54 7.70
C PRO A 98 2.86 11.89 7.04
N TYR A 99 2.00 12.85 7.34
CA TYR A 99 2.09 14.20 6.81
C TYR A 99 3.32 14.92 7.36
N THR A 100 4.10 15.51 6.47
CA THR A 100 5.14 16.49 6.78
C THR A 100 5.07 17.60 5.72
N GLU A 101 5.39 18.84 6.10
CA GLU A 101 5.36 19.99 5.17
C GLU A 101 6.35 19.80 4.02
N ASP A 102 7.49 19.19 4.29
CA ASP A 102 8.58 18.92 3.35
C ASP A 102 8.45 17.55 2.64
N PHE A 103 7.31 16.87 2.75
CA PHE A 103 7.17 15.51 2.22
C PHE A 103 7.52 15.43 0.74
N CYS A 104 6.93 16.28 -0.10
CA CYS A 104 7.14 16.22 -1.54
C CYS A 104 8.57 16.57 -1.96
N GLU A 105 9.27 17.42 -1.22
CA GLU A 105 10.67 17.76 -1.49
C GLU A 105 11.59 16.54 -1.40
N LYS A 106 11.21 15.55 -0.59
CA LYS A 106 11.95 14.27 -0.45
C LYS A 106 11.75 13.34 -1.63
N TYR A 107 10.71 13.53 -2.45
CA TYR A 107 10.39 12.64 -3.56
C TYR A 107 10.63 13.29 -4.93
N THR A 108 10.34 14.57 -5.11
CA THR A 108 10.43 15.24 -6.40
C THR A 108 11.86 15.20 -6.96
N ASN A 109 11.98 14.77 -8.22
CA ASN A 109 13.23 14.59 -8.96
C ASN A 109 14.22 13.64 -8.28
N LYS A 110 13.72 12.65 -7.54
CA LYS A 110 14.53 11.57 -6.96
C LYS A 110 14.34 10.27 -7.71
N THR A 111 15.40 9.48 -7.72
CA THR A 111 15.43 8.13 -8.26
C THR A 111 15.42 7.10 -7.14
N PHE A 112 14.76 5.98 -7.39
CA PHE A 112 14.56 4.88 -6.46
C PHE A 112 14.84 3.55 -7.17
N HIS A 113 15.09 2.51 -6.37
CA HIS A 113 15.36 1.16 -6.86
C HIS A 113 16.45 1.11 -7.96
N ASN A 114 17.67 1.55 -7.64
CA ASN A 114 18.83 1.56 -8.54
C ASN A 114 18.54 2.29 -9.88
N ASP A 115 18.01 3.51 -9.78
CA ASP A 115 17.66 4.38 -10.92
C ASP A 115 16.59 3.82 -11.87
N LYS A 116 15.81 2.83 -11.43
CA LYS A 116 14.73 2.22 -12.25
C LYS A 116 13.39 2.97 -12.13
N LEU A 117 13.20 3.77 -11.09
CA LEU A 117 11.99 4.58 -10.90
C LEU A 117 12.36 6.01 -10.51
N THR A 118 11.90 6.99 -11.29
CA THR A 118 12.05 8.41 -11.00
C THR A 118 10.70 9.01 -10.64
N VAL A 119 10.62 9.74 -9.53
CA VAL A 119 9.44 10.55 -9.21
C VAL A 119 9.67 11.95 -9.78
N THR A 120 8.89 12.36 -10.78
CA THR A 120 9.05 13.66 -11.45
C THR A 120 8.22 14.76 -10.81
N SER A 121 7.09 14.41 -10.19
CA SER A 121 6.30 15.34 -9.40
C SER A 121 5.69 14.65 -8.18
N CYS A 122 5.39 15.46 -7.18
CA CYS A 122 4.66 15.06 -5.99
C CYS A 122 3.67 16.16 -5.64
N GLU A 123 2.43 15.78 -5.33
CA GLU A 123 1.38 16.70 -4.91
C GLU A 123 0.64 16.14 -3.70
N LEU A 124 0.40 16.96 -2.68
CA LEU A 124 -0.51 16.63 -1.60
C LEU A 124 -1.95 16.83 -2.06
N LEU A 125 -2.70 15.74 -2.20
CA LEU A 125 -4.11 15.78 -2.59
C LEU A 125 -5.05 16.01 -1.40
N LYS A 126 -4.74 15.36 -0.27
CA LYS A 126 -5.59 15.42 0.94
C LYS A 126 -4.74 15.27 2.18
N LYS A 127 -5.08 16.01 3.22
CA LYS A 127 -4.54 15.85 4.58
C LYS A 127 -5.66 15.37 5.50
N SER A 128 -5.38 14.45 6.42
CA SER A 128 -6.36 14.06 7.42
C SER A 128 -6.61 15.22 8.40
N GLU A 129 -7.87 15.50 8.69
CA GLU A 129 -8.24 16.54 9.67
C GLU A 129 -7.86 16.12 11.09
N ASN A 130 -8.05 14.84 11.39
CA ASN A 130 -7.73 14.21 12.67
C ASN A 130 -6.61 13.17 12.51
N THR A 131 -6.04 12.74 13.64
CA THR A 131 -5.07 11.65 13.66
C THR A 131 -5.74 10.32 13.36
N VAL A 132 -5.13 9.53 12.50
CA VAL A 132 -5.52 8.17 12.15
C VAL A 132 -4.47 7.22 12.70
N GLY A 133 -4.84 6.35 13.63
CA GLY A 133 -3.86 5.50 14.32
C GLY A 133 -2.74 6.29 15.02
N GLY A 134 -3.08 7.46 15.55
CA GLY A 134 -2.15 8.40 16.21
C GLY A 134 -1.38 9.34 15.28
N THR A 135 -1.60 9.30 13.96
CA THR A 135 -0.79 10.02 12.97
C THR A 135 -1.64 10.92 12.08
N ILE A 136 -1.22 12.16 11.83
CA ILE A 136 -1.79 12.96 10.75
C ILE A 136 -1.26 12.43 9.42
N LEU A 137 -2.15 12.09 8.50
CA LEU A 137 -1.80 11.48 7.21
C LEU A 137 -1.95 12.46 6.06
N GLY A 138 -1.14 12.26 5.03
CA GLY A 138 -1.31 12.86 3.71
C GLY A 138 -1.57 11.77 2.67
N LYS A 139 -2.48 12.07 1.74
CA LYS A 139 -2.64 11.39 0.45
C LYS A 139 -1.86 12.19 -0.59
N TYR A 140 -0.91 11.55 -1.24
CA TYR A 140 -0.01 12.16 -2.19
C TYR A 140 -0.17 11.49 -3.56
N LEU A 141 -0.19 12.32 -4.61
CA LEU A 141 -0.03 11.89 -5.99
C LEU A 141 1.45 11.95 -6.34
N LEU A 142 2.04 10.83 -6.77
CA LEU A 142 3.40 10.78 -7.30
C LEU A 142 3.35 10.47 -8.79
N VAL A 143 3.89 11.38 -9.60
CA VAL A 143 4.11 11.14 -11.04
C VAL A 143 5.42 10.41 -11.21
N THR A 144 5.39 9.24 -11.87
CA THR A 144 6.58 8.37 -11.96
C THR A 144 6.97 8.04 -13.40
N ILE A 145 8.27 8.05 -13.67
CA ILE A 145 8.86 7.54 -14.91
C ILE A 145 9.66 6.29 -14.58
N GLN A 146 9.35 5.19 -15.26
CA GLN A 146 10.09 3.93 -15.13
C GLN A 146 11.15 3.84 -16.22
N THR A 147 12.40 3.64 -15.81
CA THR A 147 13.52 3.50 -16.74
C THR A 147 13.79 2.02 -16.96
N TRP A 148 13.21 1.47 -18.03
CA TRP A 148 13.51 0.12 -18.47
C TRP A 148 14.84 0.13 -19.22
N ALA A 149 15.92 -0.27 -18.55
CA ALA A 149 17.17 -0.54 -19.25
C ALA A 149 16.93 -1.65 -20.29
N LYS A 150 17.42 -1.46 -21.52
CA LYS A 150 17.26 -2.38 -22.67
C LYS A 150 17.85 -3.79 -22.49
N SER A 151 18.22 -4.21 -21.28
CA SER A 151 18.86 -5.49 -21.02
C SER A 151 17.89 -6.47 -20.36
N GLN A 152 17.46 -7.47 -21.13
CA GLN A 152 17.34 -8.92 -20.84
C GLN A 152 17.34 -9.45 -19.38
N GLU A 153 16.89 -8.72 -18.35
CA GLU A 153 16.59 -9.32 -17.05
C GLU A 153 15.16 -9.87 -17.10
N THR A 154 15.08 -11.18 -17.30
CA THR A 154 13.88 -12.02 -17.45
C THR A 154 13.01 -12.13 -16.20
N ALA A 155 13.15 -11.23 -15.23
CA ALA A 155 12.27 -11.14 -14.08
C ALA A 155 11.52 -9.81 -14.16
N HIS A 156 10.21 -9.88 -14.45
CA HIS A 156 9.30 -8.76 -14.20
C HIS A 156 9.31 -8.44 -12.70
N VAL A 157 10.22 -7.56 -12.27
CA VAL A 157 10.21 -6.98 -10.93
C VAL A 157 9.08 -5.96 -10.91
N ASP A 158 8.08 -6.22 -10.09
CA ASP A 158 7.07 -5.20 -9.82
C ASP A 158 7.71 -4.08 -9.00
N LEU A 159 8.13 -3.03 -9.72
CA LEU A 159 8.70 -1.82 -9.16
C LEU A 159 7.75 -1.16 -8.15
N ARG A 160 6.45 -1.45 -8.22
CA ARG A 160 5.40 -0.86 -7.39
C ARG A 160 5.52 -1.26 -5.93
N THR A 161 5.45 -2.56 -5.70
CA THR A 161 5.59 -3.13 -4.36
C THR A 161 7.02 -2.96 -3.84
N THR A 162 8.01 -3.01 -4.74
CA THR A 162 9.42 -2.82 -4.38
C THR A 162 9.69 -1.40 -3.88
N PHE A 163 9.15 -0.37 -4.54
CA PHE A 163 9.21 1.02 -4.09
C PHE A 163 8.62 1.18 -2.69
N LEU A 164 7.41 0.65 -2.44
CA LEU A 164 6.78 0.71 -1.11
C LEU A 164 7.56 -0.06 -0.04
N GLN A 165 8.17 -1.20 -0.40
CA GLN A 165 9.05 -1.94 0.52
C GLN A 165 10.30 -1.13 0.87
N GLU A 166 10.90 -0.43 -0.10
CA GLU A 166 12.04 0.47 0.12
C GLU A 166 11.66 1.62 1.07
N GLN A 167 10.49 2.24 0.87
CA GLN A 167 10.02 3.35 1.72
C GLN A 167 9.71 2.92 3.15
N ASN A 168 9.12 1.74 3.34
CA ASN A 168 8.85 1.22 4.69
C ASN A 168 10.13 0.75 5.41
N GLY A 169 11.15 0.34 4.66
CA GLY A 169 12.40 -0.15 5.25
C GLY A 169 12.22 -1.44 6.08
N PRO A 170 13.25 -1.85 6.82
CA PRO A 170 13.25 -3.10 7.58
C PRO A 170 12.67 -3.00 9.00
N GLU A 171 12.61 -1.80 9.58
CA GLU A 171 12.47 -1.61 11.04
C GLU A 171 11.25 -0.77 11.46
N ASP A 172 10.78 0.13 10.60
CA ASP A 172 9.55 0.88 10.83
C ASP A 172 8.40 0.12 10.18
N GLY A 173 7.33 -0.15 10.94
CA GLY A 173 6.14 -0.87 10.46
C GLY A 173 5.48 -0.23 9.22
N CYS A 174 4.25 -0.63 8.85
CA CYS A 174 3.58 -0.09 7.66
C CYS A 174 3.23 1.41 7.74
N LYS A 175 4.24 2.26 7.62
CA LYS A 175 4.20 3.71 7.67
C LYS A 175 3.75 4.28 6.33
N PHE A 176 4.12 3.60 5.25
CA PHE A 176 3.70 3.93 3.90
C PHE A 176 2.76 2.85 3.38
N ASN A 177 1.64 3.28 2.82
CA ASN A 177 0.71 2.44 2.07
C ASN A 177 0.45 3.10 0.71
N GLY A 178 0.13 2.34 -0.32
CA GLY A 178 -0.14 2.95 -1.61
C GLY A 178 -0.52 1.95 -2.68
N TYR A 179 -1.04 2.48 -3.77
CA TYR A 179 -1.47 1.71 -4.93
C TYR A 179 -1.37 2.58 -6.19
N TRP A 180 -1.19 1.96 -7.34
CA TRP A 180 -1.26 2.66 -8.62
C TRP A 180 -2.71 2.78 -9.06
N ALA A 181 -3.08 3.94 -9.56
CA ALA A 181 -4.37 4.21 -10.12
C ALA A 181 -4.31 4.45 -11.63
N PRO A 182 -5.46 4.33 -12.32
CA PRO A 182 -6.57 3.46 -11.97
C PRO A 182 -6.18 1.99 -12.20
N VAL A 183 -6.91 1.06 -11.59
CA VAL A 183 -6.91 -0.33 -12.08
C VAL A 183 -7.38 -0.25 -13.54
N GLN A 184 -6.54 -0.69 -14.49
CA GLN A 184 -6.92 -0.72 -15.90
C GLN A 184 -8.31 -1.35 -16.03
N LEU A 185 -9.30 -0.56 -16.46
CA LEU A 185 -10.59 -1.08 -16.87
C LEU A 185 -10.33 -1.88 -18.15
N VAL A 186 -10.23 -3.20 -18.00
CA VAL A 186 -10.31 -4.12 -19.12
C VAL A 186 -11.79 -4.15 -19.53
N PHE A 187 -12.13 -3.42 -20.59
CA PHE A 187 -13.42 -3.55 -21.27
C PHE A 187 -13.40 -4.77 -22.18
#